data_AF-A0A843H508-F1
#
_entry.id   AF-A0A843H508-F1
#
_cell.length_a   1.000
_cell.length_b   1.000
_cell.length_c   1.000
_cell.angle_alpha   90.00
_cell.angle_beta   90.00
_cell.angle_gamma   90.00
#
_symmetry.space_group_name_H-M   'P 1'
#
loop_
_entity.id
_entity.type
_entity.pdbx_description
1 polymer ?
#
loop_
_entity_poly.entity_id
_entity_poly.type
_entity_poly.pdbx_seq_one_letter_code
_entity_poly.pdbx_strand_id
1 'polypeptide(L)'
;MTIEQLESRIKDIQYQIDDLKTVRDPLRANQRIDLLQQQLSDFGVKIAELGQRLNSYVKEDKYIELFTDDEFKMLYNNSGLGAKDVASLIKANEKFKDLDTSAPAISKIVNGTYGSIYLRNYLAKQFRFAIKQRENI
;
A
#
# COMPACT_ATOMS: atom_id res chain seq x y z
N MET A 1 -6.15 -14.44 62.65
CA MET A 1 -5.46 -13.38 61.90
C MET A 1 -4.54 -12.66 62.86
N THR A 2 -3.24 -12.68 62.62
CA THR A 2 -2.23 -12.13 63.55
C THR A 2 -1.96 -10.65 63.25
N ILE A 3 -1.34 -9.94 64.19
CA ILE A 3 -0.93 -8.53 64.02
C ILE A 3 0.00 -8.39 62.81
N GLU A 4 0.95 -9.32 62.64
CA GLU A 4 1.87 -9.38 61.49
C GLU A 4 1.13 -9.50 60.14
N GLN A 5 0.04 -10.28 60.10
CA GLN A 5 -0.79 -10.40 58.90
C GLN A 5 -1.54 -9.11 58.57
N LEU A 6 -1.91 -8.32 59.59
CA LEU A 6 -2.53 -7.00 59.38
C LEU A 6 -1.50 -5.97 58.89
N GLU A 7 -0.29 -5.98 59.44
CA GLU A 7 0.80 -5.09 59.01
C GLU A 7 1.22 -5.35 57.56
N SER A 8 1.30 -6.63 57.15
CA SER A 8 1.57 -7.00 55.76
C SER A 8 0.49 -6.47 54.82
N ARG A 9 -0.80 -6.64 55.18
CA ARG A 9 -1.91 -6.15 54.35
C ARG A 9 -1.95 -4.63 54.27
N ILE A 10 -1.59 -3.93 55.35
CA ILE A 10 -1.49 -2.46 55.34
C ILE A 10 -0.40 -1.99 54.36
N LYS A 11 0.77 -2.65 54.37
CA LYS A 11 1.84 -2.36 53.40
C LYS A 11 1.40 -2.61 51.96
N ASP A 12 0.75 -3.74 51.70
CA ASP A 12 0.27 -4.07 50.35
C ASP A 12 -0.74 -3.04 49.84
N ILE A 13 -1.65 -2.58 50.71
CA ILE A 13 -2.62 -1.52 50.38
C ILE A 13 -1.91 -0.19 50.13
N GLN A 14 -0.87 0.15 50.89
CA GLN A 14 -0.09 1.37 50.69
C GLN A 14 0.63 1.36 49.33
N TYR A 15 1.23 0.23 48.95
CA TYR A 15 1.83 0.06 47.62
C TYR A 15 0.80 0.25 46.50
N GLN A 16 -0.38 -0.35 46.64
CA GLN A 16 -1.47 -0.18 45.66
C GLN A 16 -1.98 1.26 45.58
N ILE A 17 -2.06 1.97 46.71
CA ILE A 17 -2.46 3.39 46.74
C ILE A 17 -1.43 4.26 46.04
N ASP A 18 -0.14 4.01 46.24
CA ASP A 18 0.92 4.79 45.60
C ASP A 18 1.00 4.52 44.09
N ASP A 19 0.81 3.28 43.66
CA ASP A 19 0.67 2.94 42.24
C ASP A 19 -0.55 3.66 41.62
N LEU A 20 -1.70 3.68 42.30
CA LEU A 20 -2.89 4.39 41.82
C LEU A 20 -2.68 5.91 41.75
N LYS A 21 -1.88 6.51 42.65
CA LYS A 21 -1.52 7.93 42.57
C LYS A 21 -0.66 8.22 41.33
N THR A 22 0.22 7.31 40.93
CA THR A 22 1.03 7.49 39.71
C THR A 22 0.21 7.41 38.43
N VAL A 23 -0.88 6.63 38.43
CA VAL A 23 -1.85 6.57 37.32
C VAL A 23 -2.70 7.85 37.24
N ARG A 24 -2.94 8.52 38.37
CA ARG A 24 -3.76 9.74 38.44
C ARG A 24 -3.00 11.03 38.14
N ASP A 25 -1.69 10.98 37.90
CA ASP A 25 -0.88 12.18 37.63
C ASP A 25 -1.16 12.72 36.21
N PRO A 26 -1.93 13.83 36.07
CA PRO A 26 -2.35 14.34 34.76
C PRO A 26 -1.16 14.86 33.95
N LEU A 27 -0.06 15.21 34.62
CA LEU A 27 1.15 15.73 33.97
C LEU A 27 1.83 14.63 33.13
N ARG A 28 1.88 13.40 33.65
CA ARG A 28 2.42 12.23 32.93
C ARG A 28 1.47 11.71 31.87
N ALA A 29 0.16 11.86 32.07
CA ALA A 29 -0.83 11.57 31.04
C ALA A 29 -0.69 12.52 29.84
N ASN A 30 -0.50 13.82 30.09
CA ASN A 30 -0.25 14.81 29.02
C ASN A 30 1.06 14.55 28.28
N GLN A 31 2.15 14.24 29.01
CA GLN A 31 3.41 13.84 28.37
C GLN A 31 3.27 12.60 27.47
N ARG A 32 2.44 11.63 27.86
CA ARG A 32 2.12 10.47 27.02
C ARG A 32 1.31 10.87 25.78
N ILE A 33 0.34 11.79 25.93
CA ILE A 33 -0.45 12.30 24.81
C ILE A 33 0.43 13.04 23.81
N ASP A 34 1.33 13.91 24.28
CA ASP A 34 2.26 14.65 23.42
C ASP A 34 3.19 13.71 22.65
N LEU A 35 3.72 12.68 23.33
CA LEU A 35 4.56 11.67 22.70
C LEU A 35 3.80 10.87 21.63
N LEU A 36 2.54 10.52 21.88
CA LEU A 36 1.69 9.83 20.91
C LEU A 36 1.35 10.72 19.71
N GLN A 37 1.11 12.01 19.92
CA GLN A 37 0.90 12.97 18.83
C GLN A 37 2.15 13.12 17.97
N GLN A 38 3.33 13.15 18.59
CA GLN A 38 4.59 13.20 17.86
C GLN A 38 4.82 11.92 17.04
N GLN A 39 4.56 10.74 17.61
CA GLN A 39 4.62 9.47 16.88
C GLN A 39 3.64 9.44 15.69
N LEU A 40 2.42 9.95 15.86
CA LEU A 40 1.45 10.06 14.76
C LEU A 40 1.94 10.98 13.65
N SER A 41 2.54 12.11 14.00
CA SER A 41 3.15 13.02 13.03
C SER A 41 4.28 12.34 12.25
N ASP A 42 5.19 11.64 12.95
CA ASP A 42 6.29 10.90 12.33
C ASP A 42 5.80 9.77 11.41
N PHE A 43 4.72 9.08 11.78
CA PHE A 43 4.07 8.12 10.89
C PHE A 43 3.47 8.79 9.66
N GLY A 44 2.84 9.96 9.81
CA GLY A 44 2.32 10.75 8.69
C GLY A 44 3.42 11.12 7.68
N VAL A 45 4.58 11.57 8.18
CA VAL A 45 5.76 11.88 7.34
C VAL A 45 6.27 10.62 6.62
N LYS A 46 6.42 9.48 7.33
CA LYS A 46 6.84 8.22 6.70
C LYS A 46 5.86 7.73 5.64
N ILE A 47 4.56 7.88 5.87
CA ILE A 47 3.53 7.52 4.88
C ILE A 47 3.67 8.42 3.63
N ALA A 48 3.90 9.72 3.81
CA ALA A 48 4.11 10.64 2.70
C ALA A 48 5.40 10.31 1.91
N GLU A 49 6.50 10.01 2.60
CA GLU A 49 7.75 9.56 1.99
C GLU A 49 7.59 8.23 1.23
N LEU A 50 6.88 7.26 1.81
CA LEU A 50 6.55 5.99 1.15
C LEU A 50 5.64 6.19 -0.05
N GLY A 51 4.67 7.11 0.03
CA GLY A 51 3.80 7.49 -1.09
C GLY A 51 4.58 8.16 -2.23
N GLN A 52 5.53 9.03 -1.90
CA GLN A 52 6.45 9.63 -2.88
C GLN A 52 7.38 8.58 -3.50
N ARG A 53 7.92 7.66 -2.71
CA ARG A 53 8.71 6.52 -3.21
C ARG A 53 7.90 5.60 -4.11
N LEU A 54 6.66 5.27 -3.75
CA LEU A 54 5.78 4.46 -4.58
C LEU A 54 5.47 5.18 -5.89
N ASN A 55 5.18 6.48 -5.84
CA ASN A 55 5.00 7.30 -7.03
C ASN A 55 6.27 7.39 -7.87
N SER A 56 7.45 7.43 -7.26
CA SER A 56 8.72 7.38 -8.00
C SER A 56 8.97 6.00 -8.60
N TYR A 57 8.63 4.89 -7.93
CA TYR A 57 8.67 3.54 -8.52
C TYR A 57 7.72 3.39 -9.70
N VAL A 58 6.54 4.00 -9.64
CA VAL A 58 5.58 3.98 -10.75
C VAL A 58 6.05 4.86 -11.91
N LYS A 59 6.70 6.00 -11.62
CA LYS A 59 7.17 6.97 -12.64
C LYS A 59 8.55 6.68 -13.21
N GLU A 60 9.45 6.04 -12.46
CA GLU A 60 10.79 5.69 -12.93
C GLU A 60 10.72 4.41 -13.76
N ASP A 61 10.77 4.57 -15.08
CA ASP A 61 10.86 3.55 -16.12
C ASP A 61 12.15 2.68 -16.06
N LYS A 62 12.85 2.66 -14.92
CA LYS A 62 14.13 1.96 -14.72
C LYS A 62 13.96 0.45 -14.48
N TYR A 63 12.78 0.00 -14.06
CA TYR A 63 12.52 -1.40 -13.80
C TYR A 63 11.42 -1.95 -14.71
N ILE A 64 11.72 -3.07 -15.34
CA ILE A 64 10.78 -3.85 -16.13
C ILE A 64 10.25 -4.95 -15.22
N GLU A 65 8.96 -4.88 -14.88
CA GLU A 65 8.32 -5.98 -14.19
C GLU A 65 8.09 -7.13 -15.19
N LEU A 66 8.51 -8.33 -14.80
CA LEU A 66 8.27 -9.55 -15.54
C LEU A 66 6.97 -10.17 -15.04
N PHE A 67 6.10 -10.53 -15.99
CA PHE A 67 4.84 -11.19 -15.72
C PHE A 67 4.84 -12.52 -16.45
N THR A 68 4.41 -13.57 -15.76
CA THR A 68 3.94 -14.78 -16.42
C THR A 68 2.71 -14.46 -17.28
N ASP A 69 2.42 -15.33 -18.25
CA ASP A 69 1.23 -15.17 -19.11
C ASP A 69 -0.06 -15.11 -18.27
N ASP A 70 -0.16 -15.93 -17.22
CA ASP A 70 -1.32 -15.98 -16.33
C ASP A 70 -1.45 -14.73 -15.47
N GLU A 71 -0.36 -14.23 -14.89
CA GLU A 71 -0.38 -12.99 -14.08
C GLU A 71 -0.80 -11.79 -14.92
N PHE A 72 -0.26 -11.68 -16.14
CA PHE A 72 -0.60 -10.59 -17.05
C PHE A 72 -2.08 -10.64 -17.45
N LYS A 73 -2.58 -11.83 -17.75
CA LYS A 73 -4.00 -12.06 -18.08
C LYS A 73 -4.92 -11.75 -16.90
N MET A 74 -4.55 -12.15 -15.68
CA MET A 74 -5.31 -11.80 -14.47
C MET A 74 -5.39 -10.28 -14.28
N LEU A 75 -4.28 -9.58 -14.47
CA LEU A 75 -4.23 -8.12 -14.42
C LEU A 75 -5.16 -7.47 -15.43
N TYR A 76 -5.14 -7.94 -16.68
CA TYR A 76 -6.04 -7.46 -17.72
C TYR A 76 -7.51 -7.69 -17.33
N ASN A 77 -7.87 -8.92 -16.94
CA ASN A 77 -9.26 -9.26 -16.59
C ASN A 77 -9.78 -8.40 -15.42
N ASN A 78 -8.93 -8.16 -14.42
CA ASN A 78 -9.29 -7.36 -13.24
C ASN A 78 -9.38 -5.86 -13.54
N SER A 79 -8.67 -5.37 -14.58
CA SER A 79 -8.72 -3.96 -14.97
C SER A 79 -10.11 -3.51 -15.44
N GLY A 80 -10.90 -4.42 -16.01
CA GLY A 80 -12.17 -4.11 -16.67
C GLY A 80 -12.03 -3.33 -17.97
N LEU A 81 -10.81 -3.17 -18.48
CA LEU A 81 -10.56 -2.58 -19.79
C LEU A 81 -10.89 -3.58 -20.90
N GLY A 82 -11.48 -3.10 -21.98
CA GLY A 82 -11.74 -3.88 -23.18
C GLY A 82 -10.59 -3.80 -24.18
N ALA A 83 -10.65 -4.62 -25.23
CA ALA A 83 -9.66 -4.62 -26.30
C ALA A 83 -9.52 -3.24 -26.99
N LYS A 84 -10.61 -2.46 -27.09
CA LYS A 84 -10.56 -1.09 -27.64
C LYS A 84 -9.75 -0.14 -26.75
N ASP A 85 -9.87 -0.27 -25.44
CA ASP A 85 -9.11 0.56 -24.49
C ASP A 85 -7.62 0.20 -24.55
N VAL A 86 -7.31 -1.10 -24.63
CA VAL A 86 -5.94 -1.57 -24.84
C VAL A 86 -5.36 -1.03 -26.14
N ALA A 87 -6.12 -1.04 -27.24
CA ALA A 87 -5.69 -0.46 -28.51
C ALA A 87 -5.33 1.03 -28.36
N SER A 88 -6.17 1.79 -27.66
CA SER A 88 -5.96 3.21 -27.39
C SER A 88 -4.71 3.45 -26.54
N LEU A 89 -4.49 2.64 -25.49
CA LEU A 89 -3.29 2.72 -24.65
C LEU A 89 -2.01 2.45 -25.46
N ILE A 90 -2.03 1.44 -26.33
CA ILE A 90 -0.89 1.13 -27.21
C ILE A 90 -0.60 2.31 -28.16
N LYS A 91 -1.64 2.86 -28.78
CA LYS A 91 -1.52 3.99 -29.71
C LYS A 91 -1.10 5.30 -29.05
N ALA A 92 -1.42 5.48 -27.77
CA ALA A 92 -1.03 6.64 -27.00
C ALA A 92 0.47 6.65 -26.62
N ASN A 93 1.16 5.50 -26.72
CA ASN A 93 2.58 5.40 -26.43
C ASN A 93 3.41 5.48 -27.73
N GLU A 94 4.26 6.50 -27.85
CA GLU A 94 5.07 6.72 -29.05
C GLU A 94 5.96 5.52 -29.44
N LYS A 95 6.39 4.71 -28.48
CA LYS A 95 7.22 3.51 -28.74
C LYS A 95 6.43 2.36 -29.36
N PHE A 96 5.11 2.36 -29.21
CA PHE A 96 4.23 1.24 -29.56
C PHE A 96 3.12 1.62 -30.55
N LYS A 97 3.04 2.89 -30.93
CA LYS A 97 1.93 3.44 -31.74
C LYS A 97 1.72 2.74 -33.09
N ASP A 98 2.78 2.19 -33.66
CA ASP A 98 2.77 1.54 -34.97
C ASP A 98 2.50 0.02 -34.88
N LEU A 99 2.28 -0.53 -33.68
CA LEU A 99 1.94 -1.94 -33.50
C LEU A 99 0.54 -2.25 -34.04
N ASP A 100 0.38 -3.48 -34.57
CA ASP A 100 -0.95 -4.00 -34.89
C ASP A 100 -1.80 -4.08 -33.62
N THR A 101 -2.91 -3.36 -33.64
CA THR A 101 -3.90 -3.27 -32.56
C THR A 101 -5.25 -3.85 -32.98
N SER A 102 -5.25 -4.70 -34.01
CA SER A 102 -6.41 -5.51 -34.38
C SER A 102 -6.85 -6.40 -33.19
N ALA A 103 -8.13 -6.75 -33.13
CA ALA A 103 -8.65 -7.61 -32.06
C ALA A 103 -7.87 -8.95 -31.93
N PRO A 104 -7.47 -9.63 -33.02
CA PRO A 104 -6.60 -10.80 -32.94
C PRO A 104 -5.23 -10.51 -32.34
N ALA A 105 -4.59 -9.38 -32.72
CA ALA A 105 -3.29 -8.99 -32.19
C ALA A 105 -3.36 -8.69 -30.69
N ILE A 106 -4.38 -7.96 -30.24
CA ILE A 106 -4.60 -7.68 -28.82
C ILE A 106 -4.87 -8.97 -28.04
N SER A 107 -5.68 -9.88 -28.59
CA SER A 107 -5.89 -11.18 -27.97
C SER A 107 -4.58 -11.94 -27.80
N LYS A 108 -3.66 -11.91 -28.79
CA LYS A 108 -2.33 -12.51 -28.64
C LYS A 108 -1.47 -11.80 -27.58
N ILE A 109 -1.51 -10.48 -27.52
CA ILE A 109 -0.76 -9.68 -26.52
C ILE A 109 -1.18 -10.04 -25.09
N VAL A 110 -2.49 -10.19 -24.89
CA VAL A 110 -3.12 -10.36 -23.58
C VAL A 110 -3.24 -11.82 -23.14
N ASN A 111 -3.64 -12.70 -24.05
CA ASN A 111 -4.00 -14.09 -23.73
C ASN A 111 -2.96 -15.13 -24.20
N GLY A 112 -1.91 -14.72 -24.91
CA GLY A 112 -0.90 -15.63 -25.44
C GLY A 112 0.50 -15.17 -25.11
N THR A 113 1.50 -16.00 -25.41
CA THR A 113 2.91 -15.67 -25.23
C THR A 113 3.30 -14.53 -26.17
N TYR A 114 3.55 -13.35 -25.60
CA TYR A 114 3.91 -12.14 -26.35
C TYR A 114 5.33 -11.72 -25.98
N GLY A 115 6.22 -11.68 -26.97
CA GLY A 115 7.67 -11.55 -26.75
C GLY A 115 8.14 -10.17 -26.28
N SER A 116 7.33 -9.11 -26.39
CA SER A 116 7.74 -7.77 -25.95
C SER A 116 7.46 -7.58 -24.46
N ILE A 117 8.49 -7.81 -23.65
CA ILE A 117 8.48 -7.58 -22.21
C ILE A 117 8.19 -6.10 -21.89
N TYR A 118 8.72 -5.17 -22.70
CA TYR A 118 8.49 -3.73 -22.55
C TYR A 118 7.02 -3.34 -22.75
N LEU A 119 6.36 -3.90 -23.76
CA LEU A 119 4.94 -3.63 -24.00
C LEU A 119 4.09 -4.17 -22.85
N ARG A 120 4.39 -5.39 -22.39
CA ARG A 120 3.67 -5.98 -21.25
C ARG A 120 3.86 -5.19 -19.98
N ASN A 121 5.07 -4.76 -19.65
CA ASN A 121 5.31 -3.90 -18.49
C ASN A 121 4.52 -2.58 -18.60
N TYR A 122 4.54 -1.93 -19.77
CA TYR A 122 3.76 -0.71 -19.99
C TYR A 122 2.25 -0.95 -19.78
N LEU A 123 1.68 -1.96 -20.42
CA LEU A 123 0.27 -2.29 -20.30
C LEU A 123 -0.12 -2.69 -18.87
N ALA A 124 0.72 -3.47 -18.18
CA ALA A 124 0.47 -3.85 -16.79
C ALA A 124 0.38 -2.63 -15.86
N LYS A 125 1.23 -1.62 -16.06
CA LYS A 125 1.13 -0.34 -15.32
C LYS A 125 -0.21 0.35 -15.59
N GLN A 126 -0.68 0.36 -16.83
CA GLN A 126 -1.99 0.93 -17.18
C GLN A 126 -3.15 0.13 -16.57
N PHE A 127 -3.06 -1.20 -16.56
CA PHE A 127 -4.08 -2.07 -15.96
C PHE A 127 -4.19 -1.83 -14.46
N ARG A 128 -3.07 -1.75 -13.73
CA ARG A 128 -3.07 -1.40 -12.31
C ARG A 128 -3.66 -0.03 -12.04
N PHE A 129 -3.34 0.94 -12.89
CA PHE A 129 -3.88 2.28 -12.77
C PHE A 129 -5.41 2.28 -12.92
N ALA A 130 -5.94 1.55 -13.91
CA ALA A 130 -7.39 1.38 -14.10
C ALA A 130 -8.06 0.67 -12.91
N ILE A 131 -7.44 -0.37 -12.34
CA ILE A 131 -7.94 -1.05 -11.13
C ILE A 131 -8.06 -0.05 -9.98
N LYS A 132 -6.98 0.70 -9.69
CA LYS A 132 -6.97 1.70 -8.61
C LYS A 132 -7.98 2.81 -8.81
N GLN A 133 -8.25 3.22 -10.04
CA GLN A 133 -9.29 4.22 -10.30
C GLN A 133 -10.68 3.70 -9.96
N ARG A 134 -10.94 2.41 -10.18
CA ARG A 134 -12.25 1.79 -9.88
C ARG A 134 -12.43 1.51 -8.39
N GLU A 135 -11.35 1.25 -7.65
CA GLU A 135 -11.40 1.03 -6.20
C GLU A 135 -11.60 2.31 -5.37
N ASN A 136 -11.34 3.48 -5.96
CA ASN A 136 -11.53 4.80 -5.32
C ASN A 136 -12.90 5.44 -5.63
N ILE A 137 -13.82 4.68 -6.24
CA ILE A 137 -15.22 5.05 -6.51
C ILE A 137 -16.11 4.18 -5.63
#